data_AF-A0AA40VM01-F1
#
_entry.id   AF-A0AA40VM01-F1
#
_cell.length_a   1.000
_cell.length_b   1.000
_cell.length_c   1.000
_cell.angle_alpha   90.00
_cell.angle_beta   90.00
_cell.angle_gamma   90.00
#
_symmetry.space_group_name_H-M   'P 1'
#
loop_
_entity.id
_entity.type
_entity.pdbx_description
1 polymer ?
#
loop_
_entity_poly.entity_id
_entity_poly.type
_entity_poly.pdbx_seq_one_letter_code
_entity_poly.pdbx_strand_id
1 'polypeptide(L)'
;MTRGRFVAFGLAVLAVVGIAAGTGATSSTQAAWTDRVYVTATATSGTWAAAKGTCTAWGQGGVKLSSCEVAGIRVEGWNDGAKVIRNYYITFATPSQAEYVDFTVDLTAATGSTPPMSWSNAGVRTGAQFTPAGGWTCASLPTVKGRTTQWNTGIMYFVVVSDKTGESVVCP
;
A
#
# COMPACT_ATOMS: atom_id res chain seq x y z
N MET A 1 -9.58 -71.33 39.53
CA MET A 1 -10.60 -70.75 40.43
C MET A 1 -9.92 -69.87 41.46
N THR A 2 -10.45 -68.67 41.59
CA THR A 2 -10.10 -67.52 42.43
C THR A 2 -9.80 -67.85 43.89
N ARG A 3 -8.85 -67.11 44.50
CA ARG A 3 -8.88 -66.77 45.93
C ARG A 3 -7.87 -65.67 46.28
N GLY A 4 -8.37 -64.62 46.91
CA GLY A 4 -7.58 -63.56 47.55
C GLY A 4 -8.50 -62.59 48.27
N ARG A 5 -9.03 -63.02 49.42
CA ARG A 5 -9.96 -62.30 50.31
C ARG A 5 -9.18 -61.20 51.08
N PHE A 6 -9.69 -59.97 51.13
CA PHE A 6 -10.35 -59.30 52.29
C PHE A 6 -9.58 -59.42 53.63
N VAL A 7 -9.43 -58.46 54.53
CA VAL A 7 -9.93 -57.08 54.80
C VAL A 7 -9.22 -56.67 56.11
N ALA A 8 -9.00 -55.38 56.37
CA ALA A 8 -8.84 -54.90 57.74
C ALA A 8 -9.54 -53.54 57.96
N PHE A 9 -10.51 -53.56 58.88
CA PHE A 9 -10.91 -52.58 59.89
C PHE A 9 -10.55 -51.09 59.65
N GLY A 10 -11.46 -50.11 59.66
CA GLY A 10 -12.72 -49.97 60.39
C GLY A 10 -12.51 -49.19 61.69
N LEU A 11 -12.83 -47.88 61.69
CA LEU A 11 -13.31 -47.14 62.87
C LEU A 11 -13.84 -45.76 62.46
N ALA A 12 -15.11 -45.53 62.79
CA ALA A 12 -15.87 -44.31 62.59
C ALA A 12 -15.94 -43.52 63.90
N VAL A 13 -16.01 -42.19 63.82
CA VAL A 13 -16.56 -41.34 64.89
C VAL A 13 -17.44 -40.26 64.25
N LEU A 14 -18.67 -40.17 64.75
CA LEU A 14 -19.76 -39.25 64.39
C LEU A 14 -19.78 -38.04 65.34
N ALA A 15 -20.15 -36.86 64.84
CA ALA A 15 -20.99 -35.81 65.47
C ALA A 15 -20.77 -34.46 64.76
N VAL A 16 -21.69 -33.51 64.54
CA VAL A 16 -23.14 -33.32 64.74
C VAL A 16 -23.54 -32.14 63.82
N VAL A 17 -24.82 -32.08 63.44
CA VAL A 17 -25.49 -31.16 62.50
C VAL A 17 -25.57 -29.70 62.98
N GLY A 18 -25.51 -28.74 62.03
CA GLY A 18 -25.80 -27.30 62.23
C GLY A 18 -26.37 -26.58 61.00
N ILE A 19 -27.69 -26.65 60.84
CA ILE A 19 -28.73 -25.71 60.32
C ILE A 19 -28.38 -24.59 59.30
N ALA A 20 -28.93 -24.79 58.08
CA ALA A 20 -29.76 -23.93 57.22
C ALA A 20 -29.26 -22.67 56.44
N ALA A 21 -29.80 -22.64 55.21
CA ALA A 21 -30.27 -21.52 54.38
C ALA A 21 -29.29 -20.87 53.37
N GLY A 22 -29.57 -21.14 52.08
CA GLY A 22 -29.71 -20.06 51.10
C GLY A 22 -28.59 -19.85 50.07
N THR A 23 -28.91 -20.21 48.83
CA THR A 23 -28.59 -19.50 47.57
C THR A 23 -27.15 -19.44 47.04
N GLY A 24 -26.94 -20.15 45.93
CA GLY A 24 -26.04 -19.74 44.84
C GLY A 24 -24.62 -20.27 44.93
N ALA A 25 -24.31 -21.31 44.16
CA ALA A 25 -22.91 -21.62 43.84
C ALA A 25 -22.35 -20.44 43.02
N THR A 26 -21.44 -19.67 43.61
CA THR A 26 -20.62 -18.71 42.87
C THR A 26 -19.55 -19.48 42.11
N SER A 27 -19.85 -19.84 40.86
CA SER A 27 -18.82 -20.33 39.95
C SER A 27 -17.85 -19.19 39.63
N SER A 28 -16.55 -19.47 39.64
CA SER A 28 -15.55 -18.50 39.18
C SER A 28 -15.75 -18.24 37.68
N THR A 29 -16.33 -17.09 37.34
CA THR A 29 -16.34 -16.58 35.97
C THR A 29 -14.97 -15.97 35.69
N GLN A 30 -14.15 -16.71 34.96
CA GLN A 30 -12.91 -16.14 34.40
C GLN A 30 -13.29 -15.31 33.18
N ALA A 31 -13.12 -13.99 33.27
CA ALA A 31 -13.19 -13.12 32.12
C ALA A 31 -11.80 -13.14 31.45
N ALA A 32 -11.70 -13.81 30.30
CA ALA A 32 -10.53 -13.72 29.45
C ALA A 32 -10.58 -12.37 28.70
N TRP A 33 -10.09 -11.31 29.33
CA TRP A 33 -9.83 -10.06 28.62
C TRP A 33 -8.55 -10.26 27.81
N THR A 34 -8.68 -10.43 26.50
CA THR A 34 -7.52 -10.48 25.61
C THR A 34 -7.07 -9.04 25.36
N ASP A 35 -6.03 -8.60 26.06
CA ASP A 35 -5.42 -7.30 25.76
C ASP A 35 -4.80 -7.35 24.35
N ARG A 36 -5.22 -6.42 23.49
CA ARG A 36 -4.63 -6.28 22.15
C ARG A 36 -3.26 -5.64 22.30
N VAL A 37 -2.22 -6.47 22.31
CA VAL A 37 -0.83 -6.00 22.29
C VAL A 37 -0.48 -5.55 20.87
N TYR A 38 -0.19 -4.26 20.72
CA TYR A 38 0.39 -3.72 19.50
C TYR A 38 1.91 -3.89 19.59
N VAL A 39 2.46 -4.80 18.80
CA VAL A 39 3.92 -4.96 18.66
C VAL A 39 4.37 -4.14 17.46
N THR A 40 5.10 -3.06 17.72
CA THR A 40 5.82 -2.31 16.68
C THR A 40 7.22 -2.90 16.53
N ALA A 41 7.48 -3.56 15.40
CA ALA A 41 8.82 -3.99 15.04
C ALA A 41 9.56 -2.83 14.38
N THR A 42 10.71 -2.45 14.93
CA THR A 42 11.63 -1.52 14.24
C THR A 42 12.42 -2.35 13.23
N ALA A 43 12.33 -2.01 11.94
CA ALA A 43 13.12 -2.68 10.91
C ALA A 43 14.62 -2.36 11.14
N THR A 44 15.37 -3.32 11.69
CA THR A 44 16.77 -3.12 12.08
C THR A 44 17.75 -3.25 10.91
N SER A 45 17.29 -3.77 9.76
CA SER A 45 18.09 -3.83 8.54
C SER A 45 17.22 -4.14 7.32
N GLY A 46 17.26 -3.25 6.35
CA GLY A 46 16.61 -3.37 5.06
C GLY A 46 16.74 -2.03 4.35
N THR A 47 17.17 -2.02 3.10
CA THR A 47 17.10 -0.81 2.28
C THR A 47 15.63 -0.61 1.97
N TRP A 48 15.02 0.45 2.51
CA TRP A 48 13.69 0.87 2.07
C TRP A 48 13.74 1.03 0.56
N ALA A 49 12.75 0.49 -0.16
CA ALA A 49 12.62 0.75 -1.58
C ALA A 49 12.68 2.27 -1.80
N ALA A 50 13.51 2.72 -2.74
CA ALA A 50 13.63 4.13 -3.03
C ALA A 50 12.24 4.73 -3.28
N ALA A 51 11.98 5.91 -2.72
CA ALA A 51 10.70 6.57 -2.89
C ALA A 51 10.39 6.72 -4.38
N LYS A 52 9.26 6.15 -4.83
CA LYS A 52 8.83 6.17 -6.24
C LYS A 52 8.43 7.59 -6.69
N GLY A 53 8.15 8.46 -5.74
CA GLY A 53 7.67 9.80 -5.97
C GLY A 53 6.96 10.41 -4.77
N THR A 54 6.37 11.58 -4.98
CA THR A 54 5.45 12.26 -4.06
C THR A 54 4.07 12.33 -4.68
N CYS A 55 3.05 12.38 -3.82
CA CYS A 55 1.66 12.52 -4.23
C CYS A 55 0.89 13.41 -3.25
N THR A 56 -0.05 14.20 -3.76
CA THR A 56 -1.10 14.86 -2.98
C THR A 56 -2.44 14.65 -3.66
N ALA A 57 -3.40 14.08 -2.93
CA ALA A 57 -4.76 13.88 -3.41
C ALA A 57 -5.66 15.07 -3.03
N TRP A 58 -6.54 15.45 -3.94
CA TRP A 58 -7.46 16.57 -3.79
C TRP A 58 -8.89 16.11 -4.04
N GLY A 59 -9.80 16.48 -3.14
CA GLY A 59 -11.22 16.21 -3.25
C GLY A 59 -12.00 17.40 -3.83
N GLN A 60 -13.32 17.31 -3.70
CA GLN A 60 -14.24 18.34 -4.19
C GLN A 60 -13.89 19.74 -3.69
N GLY A 61 -13.97 20.72 -4.59
CA GLY A 61 -13.66 22.12 -4.27
C GLY A 61 -12.18 22.39 -3.99
N GLY A 62 -11.28 21.45 -4.30
CA GLY A 62 -9.83 21.61 -4.06
C GLY A 62 -9.43 21.39 -2.62
N VAL A 63 -10.20 20.63 -1.84
CA VAL A 63 -9.83 20.27 -0.47
C VAL A 63 -8.72 19.22 -0.49
N LYS A 64 -7.60 19.52 0.18
CA LYS A 64 -6.50 18.56 0.33
C LYS A 64 -6.94 17.38 1.20
N LEU A 65 -6.66 16.16 0.74
CA LEU A 65 -6.99 14.93 1.47
C LEU A 65 -5.80 14.45 2.32
N SER A 66 -6.09 13.60 3.31
CA SER A 66 -5.16 13.21 4.36
C SER A 66 -4.06 12.25 3.91
N SER A 67 -4.26 11.48 2.85
CA SER A 67 -3.28 10.51 2.36
C SER A 67 -3.18 10.51 0.84
N CYS A 68 -1.97 10.26 0.35
CA CYS A 68 -1.74 9.77 -1.00
C CYS A 68 -0.37 9.09 -1.09
N GLU A 69 -0.28 7.99 -1.82
CA GLU A 69 0.97 7.29 -2.11
C GLU A 69 1.08 6.94 -3.60
N VAL A 70 2.30 6.99 -4.13
CA VAL A 70 2.64 6.37 -5.42
C VAL A 70 2.88 4.87 -5.17
N ALA A 71 1.82 4.08 -5.24
CA ALA A 71 1.86 2.65 -4.93
C ALA A 71 2.71 1.84 -5.93
N GLY A 72 2.70 2.24 -7.21
CA GLY A 72 3.36 1.48 -8.27
C GLY A 72 3.70 2.31 -9.50
N ILE A 73 4.79 1.93 -10.15
CA ILE A 73 5.18 2.43 -11.47
C ILE A 73 5.51 1.19 -12.31
N ARG A 74 4.65 0.85 -13.26
CA ARG A 74 4.90 -0.22 -14.24
C ARG A 74 5.28 0.39 -15.57
N VAL A 75 6.19 -0.28 -16.27
CA VAL A 75 6.58 0.11 -17.62
C VAL A 75 6.57 -1.08 -18.57
N GLU A 76 6.15 -0.83 -19.79
CA GLU A 76 6.29 -1.75 -20.93
C GLU A 76 6.90 -0.98 -22.08
N GLY A 77 7.92 -1.53 -22.73
CA GLY A 77 8.60 -0.80 -23.79
C GLY A 77 9.18 -1.69 -24.87
N TRP A 78 9.37 -1.10 -26.05
CA TRP A 78 9.87 -1.78 -27.24
C TRP A 78 10.67 -0.80 -28.10
N ASN A 79 11.47 -1.36 -29.01
CA ASN A 79 12.14 -0.59 -30.05
C ASN A 79 11.15 -0.35 -31.20
N ASP A 80 11.04 0.89 -31.64
CA ASP A 80 10.28 1.32 -32.80
C ASP A 80 11.23 2.04 -33.76
N GLY A 81 11.86 1.27 -34.64
CA GLY A 81 12.96 1.74 -35.49
C GLY A 81 14.14 2.25 -34.66
N ALA A 82 14.47 3.54 -34.84
CA ALA A 82 15.55 4.20 -34.10
C ALA A 82 15.12 4.74 -32.72
N LYS A 83 13.83 4.65 -32.37
CA LYS A 83 13.29 5.14 -31.11
C LYS A 83 12.98 3.99 -30.16
N VAL A 84 12.97 4.28 -28.87
CA VAL A 84 12.37 3.41 -27.85
C VAL A 84 11.07 4.06 -27.40
N ILE A 85 10.00 3.27 -27.36
CA ILE A 85 8.70 3.67 -26.84
C ILE A 85 8.49 2.96 -25.50
N ARG A 86 8.03 3.71 -24.49
CA ARG A 86 7.71 3.20 -23.16
C ARG A 86 6.32 3.66 -22.72
N ASN A 87 5.46 2.70 -22.45
CA ASN A 87 4.16 2.88 -21.83
C ASN A 87 4.34 2.84 -20.31
N TYR A 88 3.96 3.92 -19.62
CA TYR A 88 4.01 4.01 -18.18
C TYR A 88 2.61 3.93 -17.57
N TYR A 89 2.49 3.16 -16.50
CA TYR A 89 1.29 3.03 -15.69
C TYR A 89 1.66 3.39 -14.23
N ILE A 90 1.16 4.52 -13.75
CA ILE A 90 1.38 5.00 -12.39
C ILE A 90 0.15 4.68 -11.56
N THR A 91 0.31 3.84 -10.54
CA THR A 91 -0.76 3.52 -9.60
C THR A 91 -0.62 4.41 -8.38
N PHE A 92 -1.71 5.09 -8.03
CA PHE A 92 -1.82 5.88 -6.81
C PHE A 92 -2.74 5.16 -5.82
N ALA A 93 -2.39 5.21 -4.54
CA ALA A 93 -3.31 4.87 -3.46
C ALA A 93 -3.85 6.18 -2.87
N THR A 94 -5.11 6.47 -3.17
CA THR A 94 -5.81 7.69 -2.72
C THR A 94 -7.06 7.33 -1.94
N PRO A 95 -7.55 8.22 -1.05
CA PRO A 95 -8.90 8.12 -0.51
C PRO A 95 -9.96 8.08 -1.63
N SER A 96 -11.09 7.44 -1.37
CA SER A 96 -12.21 7.31 -2.34
C SER A 96 -12.79 8.66 -2.79
N GLN A 97 -12.57 9.71 -2.00
CA GLN A 97 -13.09 11.05 -2.24
C GLN A 97 -12.20 11.89 -3.17
N ALA A 98 -11.07 11.32 -3.64
CA ALA A 98 -10.11 12.04 -4.47
C ALA A 98 -10.64 12.26 -5.89
N GLU A 99 -10.67 13.51 -6.34
CA GLU A 99 -10.99 13.89 -7.71
C GLU A 99 -9.76 13.96 -8.59
N TYR A 100 -8.61 14.39 -8.08
CA TYR A 100 -7.35 14.43 -8.83
C TYR A 100 -6.14 14.34 -7.91
N VAL A 101 -4.99 14.11 -8.51
CA VAL A 101 -3.71 13.93 -7.83
C VAL A 101 -2.68 14.88 -8.43
N ASP A 102 -2.02 15.66 -7.58
CA ASP A 102 -0.75 16.30 -7.92
C ASP A 102 0.39 15.36 -7.55
N PHE A 103 1.29 15.08 -8.48
CA PHE A 103 2.35 14.08 -8.30
C PHE A 103 3.70 14.57 -8.81
N THR A 104 4.74 13.92 -8.28
CA THR A 104 6.08 13.90 -8.87
C THR A 104 6.58 12.47 -8.79
N VAL A 105 6.99 11.86 -9.90
CA VAL A 105 7.48 10.47 -9.94
C VAL A 105 8.80 10.38 -10.68
N ASP A 106 9.67 9.46 -10.28
CA ASP A 106 10.88 9.10 -11.03
C ASP A 106 10.62 7.83 -11.84
N LEU A 107 10.66 7.95 -13.16
CA LEU A 107 10.40 6.84 -14.06
C LEU A 107 11.48 5.76 -14.08
N THR A 108 12.65 6.00 -13.48
CA THR A 108 13.67 4.97 -13.29
C THR A 108 13.30 3.99 -12.19
N ALA A 109 12.38 4.34 -11.29
CA ALA A 109 11.84 3.42 -10.28
C ALA A 109 10.79 2.45 -10.85
N ALA A 110 10.52 2.52 -12.16
CA ALA A 110 9.55 1.65 -12.82
C ALA A 110 10.01 0.19 -12.87
N THR A 111 9.06 -0.72 -12.65
CA THR A 111 9.27 -2.15 -12.82
C THR A 111 8.68 -2.62 -14.14
N GLY A 112 9.42 -3.45 -14.87
CA GLY A 112 8.99 -4.01 -16.14
C GLY A 112 10.16 -4.29 -17.07
N SER A 113 9.88 -4.74 -18.29
CA SER A 113 10.89 -4.99 -19.31
C SER A 113 10.84 -3.90 -20.37
N THR A 114 11.98 -3.25 -20.61
CA THR A 114 12.12 -2.22 -21.64
C THR A 114 13.52 -2.24 -22.23
N PRO A 115 13.71 -1.91 -23.51
CA PRO A 115 15.02 -1.59 -24.04
C PRO A 115 15.67 -0.42 -23.29
N PRO A 116 17.01 -0.36 -23.20
CA PRO A 116 17.72 0.80 -22.70
C PRO A 116 17.34 2.08 -23.46
N MET A 117 17.26 3.21 -22.78
CA MET A 117 16.82 4.48 -23.34
C MET A 117 17.68 5.61 -22.79
N SER A 118 18.06 6.57 -23.64
CA SER A 118 18.54 7.88 -23.21
C SER A 118 17.37 8.83 -22.98
N TRP A 119 17.46 9.66 -21.94
CA TRP A 119 16.48 10.69 -21.63
C TRP A 119 16.79 12.04 -22.27
N SER A 120 17.96 12.19 -22.90
CA SER A 120 18.51 13.48 -23.36
C SER A 120 17.61 14.23 -24.35
N ASN A 121 16.86 13.50 -25.19
CA ASN A 121 15.86 14.07 -26.08
C ASN A 121 14.49 13.40 -25.92
N ALA A 122 14.26 12.78 -24.75
CA ALA A 122 13.00 12.09 -24.51
C ALA A 122 11.84 13.07 -24.41
N GLY A 123 10.62 12.57 -24.61
CA GLY A 123 9.40 13.36 -24.46
C GLY A 123 8.21 12.51 -24.09
N VAL A 124 7.25 13.12 -23.39
CA VAL A 124 5.95 12.51 -23.10
C VAL A 124 4.97 12.88 -24.20
N ARG A 125 4.43 11.89 -24.91
CA ARG A 125 3.49 12.11 -26.03
C ARG A 125 2.19 12.77 -25.57
N THR A 126 1.57 13.54 -26.46
CA THR A 126 0.18 14.01 -26.31
C THR A 126 -0.78 12.83 -26.09
N GLY A 127 -1.84 13.05 -25.31
CA GLY A 127 -2.73 11.98 -24.85
C GLY A 127 -2.35 11.38 -23.49
N ALA A 128 -1.28 11.88 -22.86
CA ALA A 128 -0.97 11.59 -21.47
C ALA A 128 -2.15 11.97 -20.55
N GLN A 129 -2.45 11.12 -19.57
CA GLN A 129 -3.56 11.33 -18.64
C GLN A 129 -3.21 12.28 -17.47
N PHE A 130 -2.39 13.28 -17.76
CA PHE A 130 -2.05 14.35 -16.83
C PHE A 130 -1.73 15.64 -17.56
N THR A 131 -1.78 16.74 -16.82
CA THR A 131 -1.29 18.05 -17.26
C THR A 131 0.03 18.36 -16.55
N PRO A 132 1.08 18.81 -17.26
CA PRO A 132 2.32 19.32 -16.65
C PRO A 132 2.05 20.35 -15.55
N ALA A 133 2.82 20.29 -14.46
CA ALA A 133 2.67 21.22 -13.35
C ALA A 133 4.00 21.72 -12.81
N GLY A 134 3.99 22.92 -12.22
CA GLY A 134 5.12 23.47 -11.47
C GLY A 134 6.42 23.60 -12.27
N GLY A 135 6.32 24.08 -13.53
CA GLY A 135 7.46 24.34 -14.40
C GLY A 135 8.10 23.10 -15.03
N TRP A 136 7.46 21.93 -14.94
CA TRP A 136 7.97 20.69 -15.51
C TRP A 136 8.05 20.72 -17.05
N THR A 137 9.16 20.24 -17.59
CA THR A 137 9.46 20.18 -19.04
C THR A 137 10.03 18.81 -19.41
N CYS A 138 10.18 18.51 -20.71
CA CYS A 138 10.74 17.21 -21.11
C CYS A 138 12.21 17.07 -20.65
N ALA A 139 12.92 18.18 -20.46
CA ALA A 139 14.30 18.18 -19.96
C ALA A 139 14.41 17.70 -18.50
N SER A 140 13.29 17.64 -17.76
CA SER A 140 13.26 17.12 -16.39
C SER A 140 13.15 15.59 -16.33
N LEU A 141 12.94 14.92 -17.46
CA LEU A 141 12.92 13.46 -17.50
C LEU A 141 14.28 12.88 -17.03
N PRO A 142 14.27 11.77 -16.26
CA PRO A 142 13.17 10.83 -16.02
C PRO A 142 12.18 11.24 -14.93
N THR A 143 12.33 12.40 -14.29
CA THR A 143 11.33 12.86 -13.31
C THR A 143 10.13 13.45 -14.05
N VAL A 144 8.92 13.06 -13.68
CA VAL A 144 7.65 13.60 -14.21
C VAL A 144 6.89 14.29 -13.10
N LYS A 145 6.42 15.51 -13.34
CA LYS A 145 5.59 16.26 -12.40
C LYS A 145 4.35 16.80 -13.09
N GLY A 146 3.20 16.58 -12.49
CA GLY A 146 1.93 16.93 -13.10
C GLY A 146 0.73 16.76 -12.18
N ARG A 147 -0.42 17.01 -12.77
CA ARG A 147 -1.75 16.78 -12.19
C ARG A 147 -2.50 15.77 -13.04
N THR A 148 -3.02 14.70 -12.44
CA THR A 148 -3.84 13.73 -13.18
C THR A 148 -5.10 14.40 -13.76
N THR A 149 -5.63 13.85 -14.85
CA THR A 149 -6.97 14.23 -15.30
C THR A 149 -8.00 14.00 -14.21
N GLN A 150 -9.04 14.82 -14.15
CA GLN A 150 -10.09 14.66 -13.13
C GLN A 150 -10.70 13.24 -13.19
N TRP A 151 -10.97 12.69 -12.02
CA TRP A 151 -11.44 11.33 -11.75
C TRP A 151 -10.46 10.21 -12.10
N ASN A 152 -9.22 10.55 -12.49
CA ASN A 152 -8.16 9.60 -12.71
C ASN A 152 -7.19 9.56 -11.51
N THR A 153 -7.65 8.96 -10.41
CA THR A 153 -6.91 8.91 -9.14
C THR A 153 -6.41 7.52 -8.77
N GLY A 154 -6.73 6.50 -9.57
CA GLY A 154 -6.28 5.12 -9.36
C GLY A 154 -5.06 4.75 -10.19
N ILE A 155 -5.19 4.73 -11.52
CA ILE A 155 -4.10 4.36 -12.45
C ILE A 155 -4.03 5.37 -13.59
N MET A 156 -2.91 6.08 -13.67
CA MET A 156 -2.63 7.02 -14.75
C MET A 156 -1.71 6.39 -15.79
N TYR A 157 -2.03 6.61 -17.06
CA TYR A 157 -1.25 6.15 -18.21
C TYR A 157 -0.67 7.31 -19.02
N PHE A 158 0.55 7.12 -19.53
CA PHE A 158 1.14 7.97 -20.58
C PHE A 158 2.28 7.25 -21.30
N VAL A 159 2.69 7.81 -22.45
CA VAL A 159 3.75 7.26 -23.30
C VAL A 159 4.96 8.18 -23.30
N VAL A 160 6.14 7.62 -23.12
CA VAL A 160 7.44 8.27 -23.29
C VAL A 160 8.12 7.73 -24.55
N VAL A 161 8.70 8.62 -25.33
CA VAL A 161 9.61 8.28 -26.44
C VAL A 161 11.03 8.70 -26.10
N SER A 162 12.04 7.95 -26.56
CA SER A 162 13.46 8.27 -26.35
C SER A 162 13.91 9.52 -27.12
N ASP A 163 13.19 9.86 -28.19
CA ASP A 163 13.48 10.97 -29.07
C ASP A 163 12.16 11.64 -29.51
N LYS A 164 11.92 12.84 -29.00
CA LYS A 164 10.72 13.64 -29.28
C LYS A 164 10.73 14.35 -30.63
N THR A 165 11.79 14.21 -31.42
CA THR A 165 11.86 14.82 -32.76
C THR A 165 10.72 14.31 -33.64
N GLY A 166 9.91 15.24 -34.16
CA GLY A 166 8.74 14.94 -34.99
C GLY A 166 7.53 14.39 -34.22
N GLU A 167 7.53 14.45 -32.88
CA GLU A 167 6.45 13.95 -32.03
C GLU A 167 5.64 15.10 -31.43
N SER A 168 4.33 14.92 -31.32
CA SER A 168 3.49 15.79 -30.49
C SER A 168 3.67 15.41 -29.02
N VAL A 169 4.17 16.34 -28.21
CA VAL A 169 4.46 16.12 -26.78
C VAL A 169 3.65 17.03 -25.87
N VAL A 170 3.32 16.56 -24.66
CA VAL A 170 2.64 17.39 -23.64
C VAL A 170 3.59 18.31 -22.90
N CYS A 171 4.86 17.95 -22.84
CA CYS A 171 5.87 18.73 -22.14
C CYS A 171 6.48 19.78 -23.07
N PRO A 172 6.68 21.02 -22.58
CA PRO A 172 7.53 22.00 -23.27
C PRO A 172 8.94 21.45 -23.50
#